data_AF-A0A1L9VG43-F1
#
_entry.id   AF-A0A1L9VG43-F1
#
_cell.length_a   1.000
_cell.length_b   1.000
_cell.length_c   1.000
_cell.angle_alpha   90.00
_cell.angle_beta   90.00
_cell.angle_gamma   90.00
#
_symmetry.space_group_name_H-M   'P 1'
#
loop_
_entity.id
_entity.type
_entity.pdbx_description
1 polymer ?
#
loop_
_entity_poly.entity_id
_entity_poly.type
_entity_poly.pdbx_seq_one_letter_code
_entity_poly.pdbx_strand_id
1 'polypeptide(L)'
;QLYMKTSDKFHEFLSGFLYLAAEADVAEKDWKNELYTKLTTRLQELCISDCIKNGTFQEFSSAVSQTASFLKVINHHAQKNQTFTPNKEMNKSASQSGTTIKKV
;
A
#
# COMPACT_ATOMS: atom_id res chain seq x y z
N GLN A 1 -7.15 10.34 19.73
CA GLN A 1 -5.75 10.54 19.27
C GLN A 1 -5.63 10.00 17.86
N LEU A 2 -5.00 10.75 16.94
CA LEU A 2 -4.95 10.42 15.51
C LEU A 2 -3.81 9.43 15.23
N TYR A 3 -4.13 8.33 14.55
CA TYR A 3 -3.15 7.34 14.06
C TYR A 3 -3.47 7.00 12.62
N MET A 4 -2.44 6.84 11.80
CA MET A 4 -2.60 6.49 10.40
C MET A 4 -3.06 5.03 10.26
N LYS A 5 -4.11 4.80 9.48
CA LYS A 5 -4.54 3.45 9.08
C LYS A 5 -3.93 3.08 7.74
N THR A 6 -3.87 1.78 7.45
CA THR A 6 -3.34 1.24 6.19
C THR A 6 -4.13 1.68 4.95
N SER A 7 -5.42 1.99 5.12
CA SER A 7 -6.29 2.52 4.06
C SER A 7 -6.13 4.02 3.80
N ASP A 8 -5.52 4.75 4.73
CA ASP A 8 -5.53 6.21 4.69
C ASP A 8 -4.59 6.75 3.61
N LYS A 9 -4.93 7.90 3.04
CA LYS A 9 -3.97 8.66 2.22
C LYS A 9 -3.08 9.46 3.16
N PHE A 10 -1.77 9.33 2.99
CA PHE A 10 -0.80 10.02 3.84
C PHE A 10 -1.04 11.54 3.91
N HIS A 11 -1.39 12.20 2.80
CA HIS A 11 -1.68 13.64 2.79
C HIS A 11 -2.90 14.04 3.65
N GLU A 12 -3.96 13.23 3.63
CA GLU A 12 -5.18 13.48 4.45
C GLU A 12 -4.88 13.24 5.94
N PHE A 13 -4.08 12.23 6.25
CA PHE A 13 -3.59 11.99 7.61
C PHE A 13 -2.67 13.12 8.10
N LEU A 14 -1.73 13.57 7.26
CA LEU A 14 -0.77 14.61 7.59
C LEU A 14 -1.45 15.95 7.87
N SER A 15 -2.46 16.33 7.08
CA SER A 15 -3.22 17.56 7.34
C SER A 15 -3.97 17.49 8.68
N GLY A 16 -4.59 16.34 8.99
CA GLY A 16 -5.23 16.11 10.28
C GLY A 16 -4.23 16.14 11.44
N PHE A 17 -3.03 15.59 11.25
CA PHE A 17 -1.95 15.65 12.24
C PHE A 17 -1.52 17.09 12.51
N LEU A 18 -1.28 17.89 11.46
CA LEU A 18 -0.84 19.27 11.59
C LEU A 18 -1.89 20.15 12.28
N TYR A 19 -3.17 19.94 11.94
CA TYR A 19 -4.27 20.62 12.62
C TYR A 19 -4.25 20.34 14.12
N LEU A 20 -4.18 19.06 14.52
CA LEU A 20 -4.14 18.70 15.94
C LEU A 20 -2.86 19.15 16.65
N ALA A 21 -1.72 19.15 15.96
CA ALA A 21 -0.45 19.62 16.52
C ALA A 21 -0.48 21.13 16.82
N ALA A 22 -1.10 21.92 15.92
CA ALA A 22 -1.32 23.34 16.13
C ALA A 22 -2.31 23.60 17.28
N GLU A 23 -3.43 22.88 17.33
CA GLU A 23 -4.43 23.00 18.41
C GLU A 23 -3.86 22.62 19.78
N ALA A 24 -2.92 21.67 19.82
CA ALA A 24 -2.28 21.23 21.07
C ALA A 24 -0.98 21.99 21.40
N ASP A 25 -0.62 23.03 20.63
CA ASP A 25 0.60 23.83 20.78
C ASP A 25 1.88 22.98 20.90
N VAL A 26 1.96 21.92 20.08
CA VAL A 26 3.13 21.03 20.07
C VAL A 26 4.30 21.77 19.43
N ALA A 27 5.45 21.78 20.10
CA ALA A 27 6.66 22.38 19.55
C ALA A 27 7.08 21.69 18.23
N GLU A 28 7.36 22.48 17.20
CA GLU A 28 7.70 21.98 15.86
C GLU A 28 8.89 21.01 15.85
N LYS A 29 9.86 21.21 16.76
CA LYS A 29 11.01 20.32 16.95
C LYS A 29 10.61 18.87 17.26
N ASP A 30 9.43 18.67 17.86
CA ASP A 30 8.94 17.35 18.28
C ASP A 30 8.01 16.73 17.21
N TRP A 31 7.55 17.51 16.22
CA TRP A 31 6.61 17.05 15.19
C TRP A 31 7.13 15.86 14.40
N LYS A 32 8.43 15.81 14.13
CA LYS A 32 9.04 14.69 13.38
C LYS A 32 8.85 13.36 14.11
N ASN A 33 9.19 13.34 15.40
CA ASN A 33 9.07 12.15 16.24
C ASN A 33 7.60 11.79 16.49
N GLU A 34 6.77 12.79 16.75
CA GLU A 34 5.33 12.61 16.94
C GLU A 34 4.66 12.04 15.67
N LEU A 35 4.98 12.58 14.49
CA LEU A 35 4.48 12.06 13.23
C LEU A 35 4.92 10.60 13.03
N TYR A 36 6.21 10.31 13.21
CA TYR A 36 6.76 8.96 13.05
C TYR A 36 6.03 7.92 13.90
N THR A 37 5.80 8.20 15.18
CA THR A 37 5.10 7.28 16.10
C THR A 37 3.65 6.99 15.71
N LYS A 38 3.04 7.88 14.91
CA LYS A 38 1.63 7.77 14.49
C LYS A 38 1.46 7.16 13.09
N LEU A 39 2.55 6.89 12.37
CA LEU A 39 2.52 6.18 11.10
C LEU A 39 2.16 4.70 11.29
N THR A 40 1.74 4.06 10.20
CA THR A 40 1.62 2.59 10.18
C THR A 40 3.00 1.95 10.36
N THR A 41 3.06 0.76 10.98
CA THR A 41 4.31 0.02 11.21
C THR A 41 5.13 -0.12 9.93
N ARG A 42 4.47 -0.40 8.80
CA ARG A 42 5.16 -0.56 7.52
C ARG A 42 5.85 0.71 7.04
N LEU A 43 5.23 1.88 7.23
CA LEU A 43 5.88 3.16 6.90
C LEU A 43 6.97 3.51 7.91
N GLN A 44 6.79 3.16 9.19
CA GLN A 44 7.84 3.35 10.20
C GLN A 44 9.11 2.57 9.86
N GLU A 45 8.99 1.32 9.44
CA GLU A 45 10.12 0.49 9.00
C GLU A 45 10.85 1.10 7.81
N LEU A 46 10.10 1.59 6.82
CA LEU A 46 10.68 2.12 5.57
C LEU A 46 11.30 3.50 5.73
N CYS A 47 10.79 4.32 6.66
CA CYS A 47 11.25 5.70 6.87
C CYS A 47 12.06 5.90 8.15
N ILE A 48 12.44 4.83 8.87
CA ILE A 48 13.21 4.93 10.12
C ILE A 48 14.51 5.72 9.93
N SER A 49 15.21 5.47 8.81
CA SER A 49 16.45 6.17 8.51
C SER A 49 16.23 7.67 8.29
N ASP A 50 15.13 8.06 7.65
CA ASP A 50 14.77 9.47 7.43
C ASP A 50 14.33 10.17 8.72
N CYS A 51 13.71 9.42 9.64
CA CYS A 51 13.40 9.94 10.97
C CYS A 51 14.66 10.22 11.79
N ILE A 52 15.67 9.34 11.74
CA ILE A 52 16.91 9.49 12.51
C ILE A 52 17.83 10.57 11.93
N LYS A 53 17.79 10.80 10.61
CA LYS A 53 18.59 11.85 9.96
C LYS A 53 18.31 13.23 10.58
N ASN A 54 19.38 14.01 10.72
CA ASN A 54 19.26 15.44 11.00
C ASN A 54 18.69 16.11 9.76
N GLY A 55 17.49 16.66 9.90
CA GLY A 55 16.72 17.24 8.81
C GLY A 55 15.44 17.86 9.35
N THR A 56 14.84 18.71 8.53
CA THR A 56 13.60 19.41 8.81
C THR A 56 12.40 18.46 8.82
N PHE A 57 11.32 18.88 9.48
CA PHE A 57 10.04 18.18 9.40
C PHE A 57 9.54 18.06 7.95
N GLN A 58 9.76 19.09 7.13
CA GLN A 58 9.37 19.09 5.72
C GLN A 58 10.09 18.00 4.92
N GLU A 59 11.40 17.85 5.11
CA GLU A 59 12.18 16.79 4.45
C GLU A 59 11.68 15.40 4.84
N PHE A 60 11.46 15.17 6.13
CA PHE A 60 10.93 13.90 6.63
C PHE A 60 9.53 13.60 6.09
N SER A 61 8.60 14.54 6.21
CA SER A 61 7.22 14.36 5.73
C SER A 61 7.14 14.15 4.21
N SER A 62 8.03 14.78 3.44
CA SER A 62 8.16 14.53 2.00
C SER A 62 8.66 13.10 1.71
N ALA A 63 9.67 12.62 2.43
CA ALA A 63 10.18 11.26 2.28
C ALA A 63 9.11 10.21 2.60
N VAL A 64 8.33 10.42 3.68
CA VAL A 64 7.21 9.55 4.05
C VAL A 64 6.12 9.57 2.97
N SER A 65 5.81 10.75 2.40
CA SER A 65 4.84 10.87 1.32
C SER A 65 5.25 10.07 0.07
N GLN A 66 6.50 10.21 -0.35
CA GLN A 66 7.04 9.47 -1.49
C GLN A 66 6.99 7.96 -1.24
N THR A 67 7.41 7.53 -0.04
CA THR A 67 7.40 6.12 0.36
C THR A 67 5.97 5.55 0.35
N ALA A 68 5.00 6.29 0.90
CA ALA A 68 3.60 5.88 0.88
C ALA A 68 3.02 5.78 -0.54
N SER A 69 3.44 6.68 -1.44
CA SER A 69 3.06 6.62 -2.86
C SER A 69 3.62 5.37 -3.54
N PHE A 70 4.91 5.08 -3.39
CA PHE A 70 5.52 3.87 -3.94
C PHE A 70 4.91 2.59 -3.36
N LEU A 71 4.58 2.59 -2.06
CA LEU A 71 3.96 1.43 -1.43
C LEU A 71 2.58 1.13 -2.04
N LYS A 72 1.79 2.15 -2.39
CA LYS A 72 0.53 1.97 -3.12
C LYS A 72 0.75 1.34 -4.50
N VAL A 73 1.77 1.77 -5.24
CA VAL A 73 2.12 1.20 -6.55
C VAL A 73 2.54 -0.28 -6.41
N ILE A 74 3.41 -0.59 -5.44
CA ILE A 74 3.84 -1.98 -5.17
C ILE A 74 2.64 -2.87 -4.84
N ASN A 75 1.76 -2.42 -3.94
CA ASN A 75 0.57 -3.17 -3.57
C ASN A 75 -0.37 -3.37 -4.76
N HIS A 76 -0.58 -2.34 -5.59
CA HIS A 76 -1.39 -2.46 -6.79
C HIS A 76 -0.83 -3.49 -7.79
N HIS A 77 0.50 -3.52 -7.97
CA HIS A 77 1.16 -4.49 -8.85
C HIS A 77 1.08 -5.91 -8.29
N ALA A 78 1.28 -6.09 -6.98
CA ALA A 78 1.17 -7.38 -6.33
C ALA A 78 -0.24 -7.99 -6.47
N GLN A 79 -1.28 -7.18 -6.32
CA GLN A 79 -2.68 -7.60 -6.49
C GLN A 79 -2.97 -7.98 -7.95
N LYS A 80 -2.50 -7.20 -8.93
CA LYS A 80 -2.66 -7.52 -10.35
C LYS A 80 -2.00 -8.86 -10.73
N ASN A 81 -0.85 -9.16 -10.14
CA ASN A 81 -0.14 -10.41 -10.42
C ASN A 81 -0.79 -11.63 -9.76
N GLN A 82 -1.58 -11.47 -8.70
CA GLN A 82 -2.36 -12.56 -8.09
C GLN A 82 -3.61 -12.94 -8.92
N THR A 83 -4.17 -12.01 -9.71
CA THR A 83 -5.35 -12.30 -10.54
C THR A 83 -5.07 -13.15 -11.80
N PHE A 84 -3.81 -13.45 -12.11
CA PHE A 84 -3.43 -14.33 -13.23
C PHE A 84 -3.12 -15.75 -12.75
N THR A 85 -4.15 -16.49 -12.35
CA THR A 85 -4.13 -17.96 -12.46
C THR A 85 -4.77 -18.36 -13.80
N PRO A 86 -3.99 -18.76 -14.83
CA PRO A 86 -4.57 -19.41 -15.98
C PRO A 86 -4.95 -20.84 -15.57
N ASN A 87 -6.22 -21.07 -15.27
CA ASN A 87 -6.75 -22.43 -15.26
C ASN A 87 -6.62 -22.99 -16.69
N LYS A 88 -5.60 -23.81 -16.91
CA LYS A 88 -5.45 -24.60 -18.11
C LYS A 88 -5.06 -26.02 -17.72
N GLU A 89 -6.04 -26.80 -17.30
CA GLU A 89 -6.02 -28.24 -17.55
C GLU A 89 -7.18 -28.60 -18.47
N MET A 90 -6.82 -28.66 -19.75
CA MET A 90 -7.58 -29.22 -20.83
C MET A 90 -7.31 -30.71 -20.86
N ASN A 91 -8.22 -31.54 -20.33
CA ASN A 91 -8.19 -32.98 -20.55
C ASN A 91 -9.24 -33.41 -21.58
N LYS A 92 -8.69 -33.96 -22.67
CA LYS A 92 -9.32 -34.56 -23.85
C LYS A 92 -10.28 -35.69 -23.49
N SER A 93 -11.40 -35.75 -24.20
CA SER A 93 -11.70 -36.88 -25.11
C SER A 93 -12.97 -36.61 -25.90
N ALA A 94 -12.78 -36.32 -27.19
CA ALA A 94 -13.83 -36.40 -28.19
C ALA A 94 -14.18 -37.88 -28.43
N SER A 95 -15.39 -38.30 -28.06
CA SER A 95 -15.98 -39.55 -28.52
C SER A 95 -16.70 -39.31 -29.84
N GLN A 96 -15.98 -39.47 -30.95
CA GLN A 96 -16.59 -39.86 -32.22
C GLN A 96 -16.47 -41.38 -32.33
N SER A 97 -17.60 -42.09 -32.36
CA SER A 97 -17.64 -43.49 -32.75
C SER A 97 -18.80 -43.73 -33.73
N GLY A 98 -18.43 -43.95 -34.99
CA GLY A 98 -18.94 -45.01 -35.87
C GLY A 98 -20.44 -45.18 -36.11
N THR A 99 -20.88 -44.64 -37.25
CA THR A 99 -21.73 -45.24 -38.31
C THR A 99 -22.55 -46.51 -38.02
N THR A 100 -23.86 -46.47 -38.32
CA THR A 100 -24.54 -47.51 -39.13
C THR A 100 -25.80 -46.93 -39.79
N ILE A 101 -25.76 -46.73 -41.11
CA ILE A 101 -26.96 -46.65 -41.97
C ILE A 101 -27.15 -48.05 -42.55
N LYS A 102 -28.26 -48.73 -42.25
CA LYS A 102 -28.70 -49.94 -42.96
C LYS A 102 -29.63 -49.54 -44.09
N LYS A 103 -29.31 -49.97 -45.31
CA LYS A 103 -30.21 -49.96 -46.47
C LYS A 103 -30.00 -51.28 -47.22
N VAL A 104 -30.99 -52.17 -47.16
CA VAL A 104 -31.35 -53.15 -48.20
C VAL A 104 -32.85 -53.36 -48.10
#